data_AF-A0AAD4LAT1-F1
#
_entry.id   AF-A0AAD4LAT1-F1
#
_cell.length_a   1.000
_cell.length_b   1.000
_cell.length_c   1.000
_cell.angle_alpha   90.00
_cell.angle_beta   90.00
_cell.angle_gamma   90.00
#
_symmetry.space_group_name_H-M   'P 1'
#
loop_
_entity.id
_entity.type
_entity.pdbx_description
1 polymer ?
#
loop_
_entity_poly.entity_id
_entity_poly.type
_entity_poly.pdbx_seq_one_letter_code
_entity_poly.pdbx_strand_id
1 'polypeptide(L)'
;MRTSKADTRPPRHTPPLKALGAPPPGPYGSPQPQQSYGSPPPPHGQYGSPQVLSYGAPPPSQNQYSSHQPPPPASGSVWRPSSAGTVQLPPAPVRCSPAAAARHSVSFKFTGTKKTILNSQVMDPYGKVPFNVASDKKTTTVRASDGTTLAVVEWNHSAPIMHHGGRKLRCKEWIVWNNSKKVRVLTHAGKEYHWVTRNETVYLEPADRAGFAILIWRDPTDVVEIEAFQESLVIPGLLEAAIVAVVIMQSGHKLGDHGGGNNQMFINAIAGSIGANVAF
;
A
#
# COMPACT_ATOMS: atom_id res chain seq x y z
N MET A 1 -23.06 -24.17 -43.83
CA MET A 1 -21.76 -23.94 -44.49
C MET A 1 -21.52 -22.44 -44.57
N ARG A 2 -20.62 -21.88 -43.75
CA ARG A 2 -20.22 -20.47 -43.82
C ARG A 2 -18.81 -20.41 -44.39
N THR A 3 -18.66 -19.73 -45.52
CA THR A 3 -17.39 -19.53 -46.22
C THR A 3 -16.59 -18.42 -45.55
N SER A 4 -15.39 -18.73 -45.06
CA SER A 4 -14.44 -17.75 -44.53
C SER A 4 -13.73 -17.03 -45.68
N LYS A 5 -13.89 -15.71 -45.79
CA LYS A 5 -13.08 -14.86 -46.66
C LYS A 5 -11.70 -14.67 -46.02
N ALA A 6 -10.65 -15.07 -46.72
CA ALA A 6 -9.27 -14.80 -46.37
C ALA A 6 -8.93 -13.32 -46.62
N ASP A 7 -8.42 -12.63 -45.59
CA ASP A 7 -7.96 -11.25 -45.64
C ASP A 7 -6.48 -11.23 -46.05
N THR A 8 -6.23 -10.98 -47.33
CA THR A 8 -4.88 -10.88 -47.90
C THR A 8 -4.37 -9.46 -47.70
N ARG A 9 -3.63 -9.20 -46.62
CA ARG A 9 -2.98 -7.90 -46.43
C ARG A 9 -1.66 -7.82 -47.20
N PRO A 10 -1.39 -6.68 -47.86
CA PRO A 10 -0.15 -6.49 -48.59
C PRO A 10 1.07 -6.36 -47.66
N PRO A 11 2.27 -6.75 -48.13
CA PRO A 11 3.50 -6.70 -47.36
C PRO A 11 3.90 -5.26 -47.03
N ARG A 12 4.20 -4.99 -45.75
CA ARG A 12 4.73 -3.71 -45.29
C ARG A 12 6.17 -3.54 -45.77
N HIS A 13 6.38 -2.55 -46.63
CA HIS A 13 7.70 -2.08 -47.00
C HIS A 13 8.39 -1.46 -45.77
N THR A 14 9.50 -2.05 -45.34
CA THR A 14 10.36 -1.50 -44.28
C THR A 14 11.46 -0.67 -44.95
N PRO A 15 11.62 0.62 -44.63
CA PRO A 15 12.71 1.42 -45.17
C PRO A 15 14.06 0.99 -44.55
N PRO A 16 15.17 1.10 -45.31
CA PRO A 16 16.50 0.72 -44.84
C PRO A 16 16.97 1.64 -43.70
N LEU A 17 17.48 1.01 -42.63
CA LEU A 17 18.13 1.67 -41.50
C LEU A 17 19.36 2.44 -41.97
N LYS A 18 19.31 3.77 -41.88
CA LYS A 18 20.49 4.63 -42.01
C LYS A 18 21.43 4.33 -40.84
N ALA A 19 22.66 3.94 -41.16
CA ALA A 19 23.73 3.75 -40.19
C ALA A 19 24.00 5.08 -39.45
N LEU A 20 23.70 5.11 -38.15
CA LEU A 20 24.11 6.17 -37.26
C LEU A 20 25.61 6.00 -37.00
N GLY A 21 26.40 6.97 -37.46
CA GLY A 21 27.84 7.04 -37.22
C GLY A 21 28.17 7.01 -35.73
N ALA A 22 29.23 6.29 -35.39
CA ALA A 22 29.71 6.18 -34.02
C ALA A 22 30.09 7.58 -33.47
N PRO A 23 29.72 7.90 -32.22
CA PRO A 23 30.13 9.14 -31.58
C PRO A 23 31.65 9.18 -31.40
N PRO A 24 32.28 10.36 -31.52
CA PRO A 24 33.71 10.51 -31.30
C PRO A 24 34.09 10.15 -29.85
N PRO A 25 35.28 9.54 -29.64
CA PRO A 25 35.77 9.23 -28.31
C PRO A 25 35.93 10.53 -27.50
N GLY A 26 35.21 10.62 -26.38
CA GLY A 26 35.35 11.71 -25.43
C GLY A 26 36.71 11.68 -24.72
N PRO A 27 37.18 12.82 -24.21
CA PRO A 27 38.45 12.92 -23.51
C PRO A 27 38.44 12.03 -22.26
N TYR A 28 39.37 11.08 -22.20
CA TYR A 28 39.59 10.23 -21.05
C TYR A 28 39.99 11.10 -19.84
N GLY A 29 39.12 11.15 -18.84
CA GLY A 29 39.41 11.79 -17.56
C GLY A 29 40.51 11.04 -16.82
N SER A 30 41.42 11.80 -16.23
CA SER A 30 42.56 11.33 -15.45
C SER A 30 42.14 10.40 -14.30
N PRO A 31 42.93 9.36 -13.99
CA PRO A 31 42.64 8.44 -12.89
C PRO A 31 42.60 9.18 -11.54
N GLN A 32 41.53 8.98 -10.77
CA GLN A 32 41.44 9.47 -9.41
C GLN A 32 42.48 8.78 -8.51
N PRO A 33 43.10 9.52 -7.56
CA PRO A 33 44.02 8.93 -6.60
C PRO A 33 43.30 7.91 -5.72
N GLN A 34 43.86 6.70 -5.65
CA GLN A 34 43.41 5.64 -4.75
C GLN A 34 43.43 6.15 -3.31
N GLN A 35 42.26 6.21 -2.67
CA GLN A 35 42.20 6.41 -1.23
C GLN A 35 42.71 5.15 -0.53
N SER A 36 43.78 5.35 0.23
CA SER A 36 44.39 4.37 1.12
C SER A 36 43.34 3.87 2.12
N TYR A 37 43.01 2.58 2.04
CA TYR A 37 42.10 1.93 2.98
C TYR A 37 42.71 1.96 4.37
N GLY A 38 41.99 2.59 5.30
CA GLY A 38 42.30 2.62 6.72
C GLY A 38 42.31 1.21 7.33
N SER A 39 43.12 1.09 8.38
CA SER A 39 43.48 -0.14 9.09
C SER A 39 42.27 -0.97 9.57
N PRO A 40 42.43 -2.31 9.69
CA PRO A 40 41.38 -3.20 10.19
C PRO A 40 41.03 -2.90 11.67
N PRO A 41 39.76 -3.06 12.06
CA PRO A 41 39.34 -2.89 13.44
C PRO A 41 39.94 -3.96 14.36
N PRO A 42 40.18 -3.62 15.65
CA PRO A 42 40.73 -4.56 16.62
C PRO A 42 39.75 -5.73 16.90
N PRO A 43 40.28 -6.92 17.27
CA PRO A 43 39.46 -8.09 17.56
C PRO A 43 38.60 -7.85 18.80
N HIS A 44 37.29 -8.04 18.65
CA HIS A 44 36.33 -7.96 19.74
C HIS A 44 36.63 -9.01 20.81
N GLY A 45 36.87 -8.53 22.02
CA GLY A 45 36.99 -9.34 23.23
C GLY A 45 35.72 -10.11 23.53
N GLN A 46 35.95 -11.31 24.08
CA GLN A 46 34.97 -12.23 24.62
C GLN A 46 33.96 -11.52 25.54
N TYR A 47 32.70 -11.45 25.12
CA TYR A 47 31.60 -11.18 26.03
C TYR A 47 31.11 -12.50 26.62
N GLY A 48 31.17 -12.57 27.95
CA GLY A 48 30.77 -13.71 28.76
C GLY A 48 29.30 -14.07 28.60
N SER A 49 29.04 -15.36 28.75
CA SER A 49 27.74 -15.99 28.68
C SER A 49 26.81 -15.48 29.79
N PRO A 50 25.57 -15.04 29.50
CA PRO A 50 24.59 -14.78 30.54
C PRO A 50 24.06 -16.10 31.13
N GLN A 51 24.04 -16.16 32.46
CA GLN A 51 23.49 -17.29 33.21
C GLN A 51 21.99 -17.41 32.99
N VAL A 52 21.54 -18.63 32.69
CA VAL A 52 20.14 -19.01 32.51
C VAL A 52 19.49 -19.12 33.89
N LEU A 53 18.78 -18.07 34.32
CA LEU A 53 17.85 -18.14 35.45
C LEU A 53 16.56 -18.80 34.99
N SER A 54 16.48 -20.12 35.24
CA SER A 54 15.29 -20.94 35.07
C SER A 54 14.27 -20.59 36.16
N TYR A 55 13.23 -19.84 35.80
CA TYR A 55 12.03 -19.71 36.62
C TYR A 55 10.94 -20.62 36.04
N GLY A 56 10.71 -21.75 36.71
CA GLY A 56 9.58 -22.62 36.46
C GLY A 56 8.28 -21.93 36.86
N ALA A 57 7.42 -21.67 35.88
CA ALA A 57 6.03 -21.30 36.10
C ALA A 57 5.16 -22.57 36.10
N PRO A 58 4.21 -22.72 37.05
CA PRO A 58 3.29 -23.85 37.07
C PRO A 58 2.27 -23.78 35.92
N PRO A 59 1.77 -24.94 35.44
CA PRO A 59 0.81 -25.00 34.34
C PRO A 59 -0.55 -24.39 34.73
N PRO A 60 -1.23 -23.66 33.83
CA PRO A 60 -2.58 -23.21 34.07
C PRO A 60 -3.55 -24.40 34.05
N SER A 61 -4.36 -24.46 35.09
CA SER A 61 -5.49 -25.37 35.27
C SER A 61 -6.47 -25.28 34.11
N GLN A 62 -6.71 -26.44 33.51
CA GLN A 62 -7.67 -26.72 32.44
C GLN A 62 -9.10 -26.58 32.99
N ASN A 63 -9.74 -25.43 32.75
CA ASN A 63 -11.14 -25.26 33.13
C ASN A 63 -12.08 -25.89 32.10
N GLN A 64 -12.86 -26.81 32.64
CA GLN A 64 -13.89 -27.65 32.06
C GLN A 64 -15.10 -26.84 31.59
N TYR A 65 -15.69 -27.32 30.49
CA TYR A 65 -17.12 -27.40 30.17
C TYR A 65 -18.05 -26.29 30.69
N SER A 66 -18.65 -25.55 29.76
CA SER A 66 -20.02 -25.07 29.94
C SER A 66 -20.81 -25.32 28.67
N SER A 67 -21.82 -26.17 28.88
CA SER A 67 -22.78 -26.76 27.98
C SER A 67 -23.75 -25.74 27.37
N HIS A 68 -24.08 -26.00 26.11
CA HIS A 68 -25.35 -25.77 25.43
C HIS A 68 -26.47 -25.06 26.22
N GLN A 69 -26.83 -23.86 25.76
CA GLN A 69 -28.14 -23.28 26.02
C GLN A 69 -28.87 -23.09 24.67
N PRO A 70 -30.03 -23.73 24.43
CA PRO A 70 -30.83 -23.52 23.23
C PRO A 70 -31.57 -22.16 23.27
N PRO A 71 -31.91 -21.59 22.09
CA PRO A 71 -32.64 -20.33 22.00
C PRO A 71 -34.12 -20.48 22.38
N PRO A 72 -34.75 -19.49 23.03
CA PRO A 72 -36.20 -19.47 23.25
C PRO A 72 -36.97 -19.14 21.95
N PRO A 73 -38.22 -19.65 21.82
CA PRO A 73 -39.04 -19.49 20.62
C PRO A 73 -39.66 -18.09 20.48
N ALA A 74 -39.85 -17.71 19.21
CA ALA A 74 -40.58 -16.54 18.76
C ALA A 74 -42.07 -16.58 19.16
N SER A 75 -42.59 -15.51 19.74
CA SER A 75 -44.02 -15.20 19.82
C SER A 75 -44.20 -13.75 20.27
N GLY A 76 -45.01 -12.96 19.56
CA GLY A 76 -45.56 -11.71 20.08
C GLY A 76 -45.55 -10.52 19.12
N SER A 77 -46.41 -10.57 18.11
CA SER A 77 -46.87 -9.39 17.37
C SER A 77 -47.66 -8.48 18.31
N VAL A 78 -47.04 -7.39 18.77
CA VAL A 78 -47.73 -6.32 19.50
C VAL A 78 -48.01 -5.17 18.53
N TRP A 79 -49.29 -5.01 18.22
CA TRP A 79 -49.86 -3.82 17.61
C TRP A 79 -49.45 -2.58 18.41
N ARG A 80 -48.81 -1.61 17.75
CA ARG A 80 -48.53 -0.29 18.33
C ARG A 80 -49.40 0.76 17.63
N PRO A 81 -50.27 1.49 18.36
CA PRO A 81 -51.15 2.48 17.79
C PRO A 81 -50.40 3.75 17.38
N SER A 82 -50.85 4.34 16.28
CA SER A 82 -50.39 5.60 15.71
C SER A 82 -50.61 6.76 16.69
N SER A 83 -49.53 7.26 17.29
CA SER A 83 -49.54 8.52 18.03
C SER A 83 -48.87 9.62 17.21
N ALA A 84 -49.72 10.59 16.87
CA ALA A 84 -49.52 11.91 16.29
C ALA A 84 -48.15 12.60 16.52
N GLY A 85 -47.67 13.24 15.45
CA GLY A 85 -47.17 14.61 15.48
C GLY A 85 -45.90 14.88 16.28
N THR A 86 -44.78 14.22 15.94
CA THR A 86 -43.46 14.70 16.38
C THR A 86 -42.99 15.80 15.43
N VAL A 87 -42.95 17.05 15.91
CA VAL A 87 -42.32 18.18 15.22
C VAL A 87 -40.84 17.83 15.02
N GLN A 88 -40.49 17.53 13.77
CA GLN A 88 -39.13 17.21 13.37
C GLN A 88 -38.30 18.49 13.45
N LEU A 89 -37.58 18.66 14.56
CA LEU A 89 -36.58 19.72 14.69
C LEU A 89 -35.56 19.57 13.55
N PRO A 90 -35.13 20.67 12.91
CA PRO A 90 -34.12 20.63 11.87
C PRO A 90 -32.86 19.95 12.42
N PRO A 91 -32.20 19.08 11.63
CA PRO A 91 -31.00 18.40 12.07
C PRO A 91 -29.99 19.47 12.52
N ALA A 92 -29.60 19.41 13.79
CA ALA A 92 -28.57 20.29 14.32
C ALA A 92 -27.33 20.15 13.43
N PRO A 93 -26.67 21.26 13.03
CA PRO A 93 -25.46 21.19 12.23
C PRO A 93 -24.47 20.31 12.99
N VAL A 94 -24.01 19.25 12.33
CA VAL A 94 -22.95 18.37 12.84
C VAL A 94 -21.76 19.27 13.11
N ARG A 95 -21.57 19.62 14.39
CA ARG A 95 -20.41 20.39 14.82
C ARG A 95 -19.22 19.47 14.64
N CYS A 96 -18.45 19.69 13.58
CA CYS A 96 -17.09 19.17 13.47
C CYS A 96 -16.37 19.54 14.78
N SER A 97 -16.04 18.53 15.58
CA SER A 97 -15.46 18.73 16.90
C SER A 97 -14.17 19.54 16.75
N PRO A 98 -14.00 20.67 17.46
CA PRO A 98 -12.81 21.53 17.36
C PRO A 98 -11.55 20.90 17.98
N ALA A 99 -11.58 19.61 18.34
CA ALA A 99 -10.46 18.85 18.87
C ALA A 99 -9.46 18.37 17.80
N ALA A 100 -9.42 19.02 16.63
CA ALA A 100 -8.27 18.98 15.73
C ALA A 100 -7.14 19.86 16.29
N ALA A 101 -6.80 19.68 17.58
CA ALA A 101 -5.50 20.10 18.08
C ALA A 101 -4.46 19.57 17.11
N ALA A 102 -3.59 20.43 16.60
CA ALA A 102 -2.70 20.15 15.48
C ALA A 102 -1.98 18.80 15.68
N ARG A 103 -2.48 17.76 15.01
CA ARG A 103 -1.90 16.41 15.09
C ARG A 103 -0.55 16.48 14.42
N HIS A 104 0.48 15.98 15.09
CA HIS A 104 1.80 15.89 14.50
C HIS A 104 1.76 14.89 13.34
N SER A 105 2.18 15.34 12.16
CA SER A 105 2.30 14.53 10.95
C SER A 105 3.69 14.65 10.35
N VAL A 106 4.06 13.63 9.57
CA VAL A 106 5.31 13.56 8.79
C VAL A 106 4.94 13.28 7.34
N SER A 107 5.38 14.15 6.43
CA SER A 107 5.17 13.98 4.99
C SER A 107 6.30 13.21 4.33
N PHE A 108 5.95 12.18 3.57
CA PHE A 108 6.85 11.38 2.76
C PHE A 108 6.54 11.61 1.28
N LYS A 109 7.56 11.75 0.44
CA LYS A 109 7.41 12.03 -1.00
C LYS A 109 8.11 10.99 -1.85
N PHE A 110 7.44 10.50 -2.88
CA PHE A 110 8.06 9.61 -3.85
C PHE A 110 8.81 10.41 -4.92
N THR A 111 10.03 10.03 -5.25
CA THR A 111 10.84 10.64 -6.33
C THR A 111 10.45 10.15 -7.74
N GLY A 112 9.34 9.41 -7.86
CA GLY A 112 8.91 8.75 -9.09
C GLY A 112 8.52 9.70 -10.22
N THR A 113 8.21 9.12 -11.38
CA THR A 113 7.73 9.89 -12.53
C THR A 113 6.22 10.06 -12.47
N LYS A 114 5.69 11.03 -13.23
CA LYS A 114 4.25 11.31 -13.34
C LYS A 114 3.35 10.11 -13.63
N LYS A 115 3.90 9.02 -14.17
CA LYS A 115 3.10 7.85 -14.59
C LYS A 115 3.15 6.68 -13.61
N THR A 116 4.16 6.62 -12.75
CA THR A 116 4.37 5.49 -11.86
C THR A 116 5.39 5.80 -10.77
N ILE A 117 5.15 5.26 -9.59
CA ILE A 117 6.09 5.28 -8.46
C ILE A 117 7.02 4.05 -8.45
N LEU A 118 6.99 3.22 -9.48
CA LEU A 118 7.98 2.17 -9.68
C LEU A 118 9.35 2.79 -10.00
N ASN A 119 10.43 2.20 -9.49
CA ASN A 119 11.80 2.75 -9.59
C ASN A 119 11.95 4.13 -8.95
N SER A 120 11.48 4.27 -7.70
CA SER A 120 11.49 5.52 -6.96
C SER A 120 12.07 5.35 -5.56
N GLN A 121 12.32 6.47 -4.90
CA GLN A 121 12.72 6.57 -3.51
C GLN A 121 11.64 7.31 -2.73
N VAL A 122 11.41 6.92 -1.48
CA VAL A 122 10.53 7.64 -0.58
C VAL A 122 11.41 8.52 0.29
N MET A 123 11.26 9.84 0.17
CA MET A 123 12.00 10.84 0.94
C MET A 123 11.18 11.31 2.13
N ASP A 124 11.83 11.52 3.27
CA ASP A 124 11.25 12.19 4.43
C ASP A 124 11.35 13.73 4.31
N PRO A 125 10.81 14.52 5.27
CA PRO A 125 10.90 15.98 5.22
C PRO A 125 12.32 16.54 5.31
N TYR A 126 13.29 15.73 5.74
CA TYR A 126 14.70 16.09 5.90
C TYR A 126 15.54 15.66 4.70
N GLY A 127 14.92 15.13 3.64
CA GLY A 127 15.60 14.65 2.44
C GLY A 127 16.32 13.31 2.61
N LYS A 128 16.08 12.58 3.72
CA LYS A 128 16.57 11.22 3.88
C LYS A 128 15.68 10.25 3.13
N VAL A 129 16.23 9.11 2.73
CA VAL A 129 15.53 8.08 1.96
C VAL A 129 15.26 6.86 2.85
N PRO A 130 14.19 6.86 3.67
CA PRO A 130 13.83 5.71 4.50
C PRO A 130 13.45 4.46 3.69
N PHE A 131 12.95 4.62 2.45
CA PHE A 131 12.50 3.49 1.63
C PHE A 131 12.94 3.63 0.16
N ASN A 132 13.22 2.50 -0.47
CA ASN A 132 13.58 2.39 -1.89
C ASN A 132 12.65 1.38 -2.59
N VAL A 133 12.12 1.76 -3.75
CA VAL A 133 11.25 0.95 -4.60
C VAL A 133 11.98 0.66 -5.90
N ALA A 134 12.44 -0.58 -6.08
CA ALA A 134 13.08 -1.03 -7.32
C ALA A 134 12.12 -1.93 -8.09
N SER A 135 11.95 -1.72 -9.39
CA SER A 135 11.06 -2.50 -10.23
C SER A 135 11.67 -2.87 -11.56
N ASP A 136 11.57 -4.14 -11.91
CA ASP A 136 11.81 -4.64 -13.26
C ASP A 136 10.47 -5.05 -13.92
N LYS A 137 10.56 -5.74 -15.07
CA LYS A 137 9.37 -6.19 -15.84
C LYS A 137 8.51 -7.21 -15.10
N LYS A 138 9.11 -8.00 -14.22
CA LYS A 138 8.52 -9.18 -13.58
C LYS A 138 8.33 -8.98 -12.08
N THR A 139 9.12 -8.12 -11.45
CA THR A 139 9.17 -7.98 -10.01
C THR A 139 9.29 -6.53 -9.56
N THR A 140 8.69 -6.21 -8.42
CA THR A 140 8.96 -4.97 -7.67
C THR A 140 9.41 -5.33 -6.27
N THR A 141 10.50 -4.74 -5.81
CA THR A 141 11.03 -4.90 -4.46
C THR A 141 10.95 -3.59 -3.72
N VAL A 142 10.41 -3.61 -2.50
CA VAL A 142 10.40 -2.48 -1.58
C VAL A 142 11.37 -2.77 -0.44
N ARG A 143 12.33 -1.88 -0.21
CA ARG A 143 13.37 -2.02 0.84
C ARG A 143 13.36 -0.82 1.78
N ALA A 144 13.69 -1.07 3.03
CA ALA A 144 14.03 -0.04 4.01
C ALA A 144 15.48 0.45 3.82
N SER A 145 15.81 1.56 4.48
CA SER A 145 17.14 2.20 4.41
C SER A 145 18.29 1.35 4.95
N ASP A 146 18.01 0.39 5.83
CA ASP A 146 18.96 -0.59 6.35
C ASP A 146 19.20 -1.77 5.39
N GLY A 147 18.54 -1.78 4.23
CA GLY A 147 18.60 -2.86 3.25
C GLY A 147 17.59 -3.99 3.49
N THR A 148 16.82 -3.95 4.59
CA THR A 148 15.78 -4.93 4.88
C THR A 148 14.72 -4.92 3.78
N THR A 149 14.45 -6.09 3.20
CA THR A 149 13.41 -6.23 2.18
C THR A 149 12.04 -6.34 2.85
N LEU A 150 11.21 -5.33 2.64
CA LEU A 150 9.86 -5.26 3.20
C LEU A 150 8.90 -6.12 2.39
N ALA A 151 8.95 -6.01 1.06
CA ALA A 151 8.11 -6.79 0.17
C ALA A 151 8.79 -7.06 -1.19
N VAL A 152 8.47 -8.21 -1.78
CA VAL A 152 8.75 -8.52 -3.20
C VAL A 152 7.44 -8.90 -3.88
N VAL A 153 7.06 -8.19 -4.93
CA VAL A 153 5.84 -8.42 -5.70
C VAL A 153 6.21 -9.01 -7.06
N GLU A 154 5.65 -10.15 -7.40
CA GLU A 154 5.78 -10.84 -8.69
C GLU A 154 4.56 -10.54 -9.57
N TRP A 155 4.79 -9.89 -10.72
CA TRP A 155 3.74 -9.41 -11.63
C TRP A 155 3.37 -10.38 -12.75
N ASN A 156 4.06 -11.52 -12.88
CA ASN A 156 3.92 -12.44 -14.02
C ASN A 156 2.58 -13.21 -14.10
N HIS A 157 1.67 -12.96 -13.16
CA HIS A 157 0.42 -13.71 -13.03
C HIS A 157 -0.78 -12.78 -13.14
N SER A 158 -1.92 -13.32 -13.59
CA SER A 158 -3.21 -12.62 -13.59
C SER A 158 -3.67 -12.16 -12.19
N ALA A 159 -3.06 -12.74 -11.15
CA ALA A 159 -3.15 -12.30 -9.77
C ALA A 159 -1.72 -12.18 -9.21
N PRO A 160 -1.15 -10.95 -9.13
CA PRO A 160 0.19 -10.72 -8.62
C PRO A 160 0.40 -11.30 -7.22
N ILE A 161 1.57 -11.87 -7.00
CA ILE A 161 1.93 -12.54 -5.74
C ILE A 161 2.92 -11.66 -4.99
N MET A 162 2.72 -11.47 -3.70
CA MET A 162 3.60 -10.73 -2.82
C MET A 162 4.24 -11.66 -1.79
N HIS A 163 5.54 -11.49 -1.59
CA HIS A 163 6.30 -12.02 -0.46
C HIS A 163 6.49 -10.90 0.55
N HIS A 164 5.91 -11.04 1.75
CA HIS A 164 5.97 -10.03 2.82
C HIS A 164 6.06 -10.74 4.17
N GLY A 165 7.03 -10.35 5.00
CA GLY A 165 7.23 -10.96 6.32
C GLY A 165 7.42 -12.49 6.28
N GLY A 166 8.13 -13.01 5.27
CA GLY A 166 8.35 -14.45 5.08
C GLY A 166 7.13 -15.25 4.58
N ARG A 167 6.02 -14.58 4.28
CA ARG A 167 4.79 -15.21 3.76
C ARG A 167 4.60 -14.88 2.29
N LYS A 168 4.18 -15.87 1.50
CA LYS A 168 3.76 -15.72 0.10
C LYS A 168 2.24 -15.64 0.04
N LEU A 169 1.68 -14.54 -0.47
CA LEU A 169 0.23 -14.32 -0.57
C LEU A 169 -0.15 -13.51 -1.81
N ARG A 170 -1.41 -13.59 -2.26
CA ARG A 170 -1.86 -12.78 -3.42
C ARG A 170 -2.08 -11.33 -3.01
N CYS A 171 -1.75 -10.38 -3.87
CA CYS A 171 -1.94 -8.95 -3.56
C CYS A 171 -3.40 -8.61 -3.22
N LYS A 172 -4.37 -9.24 -3.91
CA LYS A 172 -5.81 -9.09 -3.61
C LYS A 172 -6.25 -9.66 -2.26
N GLU A 173 -5.50 -10.62 -1.70
CA GLU A 173 -5.77 -11.17 -0.37
C GLU A 173 -5.15 -10.31 0.72
N TRP A 174 -4.06 -9.61 0.40
CA TRP A 174 -3.41 -8.70 1.32
C TRP A 174 -4.17 -7.38 1.48
N ILE A 175 -4.61 -6.81 0.35
CA ILE A 175 -5.41 -5.58 0.31
C ILE A 175 -6.76 -5.92 -0.30
N VAL A 176 -7.67 -6.38 0.55
CA VAL A 176 -8.96 -6.94 0.13
C VAL A 176 -9.86 -5.84 -0.40
N TRP A 177 -10.47 -6.05 -1.57
CA TRP A 177 -11.53 -5.18 -2.06
C TRP A 177 -12.85 -5.50 -1.35
N ASN A 178 -13.41 -4.52 -0.65
CA ASN A 178 -14.76 -4.63 -0.10
C ASN A 178 -15.76 -4.00 -1.08
N ASN A 179 -16.50 -4.86 -1.80
CA ASN A 179 -17.41 -4.40 -2.83
C ASN A 179 -18.65 -3.64 -2.29
N SER A 180 -19.08 -3.95 -1.06
CA SER A 180 -20.24 -3.29 -0.44
C SER A 180 -19.93 -1.87 -0.02
N LYS A 181 -18.74 -1.64 0.54
CA LYS A 181 -18.28 -0.33 1.01
C LYS A 181 -17.49 0.44 -0.04
N LYS A 182 -17.09 -0.19 -1.15
CA LYS A 182 -16.21 0.36 -2.19
C LYS A 182 -14.88 0.87 -1.62
N VAL A 183 -14.32 0.14 -0.66
CA VAL A 183 -13.05 0.46 0.01
C VAL A 183 -12.05 -0.69 -0.14
N ARG A 184 -10.76 -0.38 -0.02
CA ARG A 184 -9.71 -1.37 0.16
C ARG A 184 -9.46 -1.59 1.66
N VAL A 185 -9.37 -2.84 2.08
CA VAL A 185 -9.14 -3.23 3.47
C VAL A 185 -7.73 -3.77 3.60
N LEU A 186 -6.96 -3.20 4.52
CA LEU A 186 -5.62 -3.65 4.90
C LEU A 186 -5.69 -4.20 6.32
N THR A 187 -5.24 -5.43 6.54
CA THR A 187 -5.13 -6.01 7.88
C THR A 187 -3.68 -5.98 8.34
N HIS A 188 -3.40 -5.30 9.45
CA HIS A 188 -2.06 -5.19 10.04
C HIS A 188 -2.12 -5.40 11.55
N ALA A 189 -1.27 -6.27 12.08
CA ALA A 189 -1.23 -6.64 13.51
C ALA A 189 -2.62 -7.00 14.09
N GLY A 190 -3.44 -7.73 13.32
CA GLY A 190 -4.79 -8.15 13.71
C GLY A 190 -5.84 -7.02 13.70
N LYS A 191 -5.48 -5.81 13.28
CA LYS A 191 -6.41 -4.68 13.13
C LYS A 191 -6.72 -4.43 11.67
N GLU A 192 -7.96 -4.04 11.39
CA GLU A 192 -8.40 -3.66 10.05
C GLU A 192 -8.30 -2.15 9.84
N TYR A 193 -7.81 -1.77 8.67
CA TYR A 193 -7.73 -0.40 8.21
C TYR A 193 -8.39 -0.29 6.84
N HIS A 194 -9.13 0.78 6.62
CA HIS A 194 -9.82 1.06 5.37
C HIS A 194 -9.11 2.18 4.63
N TRP A 195 -8.76 1.93 3.38
CA TRP A 195 -8.44 2.97 2.42
C TRP A 195 -9.75 3.52 1.86
N VAL A 196 -10.05 4.77 2.18
CA VAL A 196 -11.28 5.48 1.81
C VAL A 196 -10.90 6.67 0.94
N THR A 197 -11.54 6.80 -0.23
CA THR A 197 -11.33 7.96 -1.11
C THR A 197 -12.36 9.04 -0.82
N ARG A 198 -11.92 10.28 -0.59
CA ARG A 198 -12.78 11.48 -0.48
C ARG A 198 -12.09 12.66 -1.15
N ASN A 199 -12.79 13.34 -2.06
CA ASN A 199 -12.27 14.53 -2.75
C ASN A 199 -10.86 14.31 -3.32
N GLU A 200 -10.67 13.24 -4.11
CA GLU A 200 -9.39 12.91 -4.77
C GLU A 200 -8.22 12.60 -3.82
N THR A 201 -8.50 12.55 -2.51
CA THR A 201 -7.55 12.18 -1.47
C THR A 201 -7.91 10.82 -0.92
N VAL A 202 -6.89 9.98 -0.69
CA VAL A 202 -7.08 8.67 -0.08
C VAL A 202 -6.67 8.71 1.38
N TYR A 203 -7.53 8.23 2.26
CA TYR A 203 -7.35 8.21 3.70
C TYR A 203 -7.22 6.77 4.16
N LEU A 204 -6.23 6.47 4.99
CA LEU A 204 -6.19 5.23 5.76
C LEU A 204 -6.85 5.50 7.12
N GLU A 205 -7.93 4.78 7.39
CA GLU A 205 -8.71 4.92 8.62
C GLU A 205 -8.81 3.58 9.35
N PRO A 206 -8.66 3.53 10.68
CA PRO A 206 -8.99 2.34 11.45
C PRO A 206 -10.46 1.94 11.25
N ALA A 207 -10.75 0.65 11.08
CA ALA A 207 -12.11 0.17 10.85
C ALA A 207 -13.07 0.47 12.02
N ASP A 208 -12.52 0.55 13.24
CA ASP A 208 -13.22 0.86 14.49
C ASP A 208 -13.45 2.37 14.71
N ARG A 209 -12.80 3.23 13.92
CA ARG A 209 -12.86 4.69 14.02
C ARG A 209 -12.97 5.35 12.65
N ALA A 210 -14.09 5.10 11.97
CA ALA A 210 -14.40 5.74 10.69
C ALA A 210 -14.37 7.28 10.81
N GLY A 211 -13.76 7.94 9.82
CA GLY A 211 -13.53 9.39 9.82
C GLY A 211 -12.25 9.83 10.54
N PHE A 212 -11.55 8.92 11.23
CA PHE A 212 -10.28 9.21 11.90
C PHE A 212 -9.09 8.76 11.05
N ALA A 213 -8.65 9.62 10.13
CA ALA A 213 -7.49 9.33 9.28
C ALA A 213 -6.19 9.24 10.09
N ILE A 214 -5.43 8.18 9.90
CA ILE A 214 -4.08 7.99 10.47
C ILE A 214 -2.97 8.15 9.43
N LEU A 215 -3.32 8.07 8.15
CA LEU A 215 -2.45 8.38 7.03
C LEU A 215 -3.28 8.95 5.89
N ILE A 216 -2.72 9.92 5.17
CA ILE A 216 -3.33 10.56 4.02
C ILE A 216 -2.39 10.38 2.83
N TRP A 217 -2.94 9.98 1.70
CA TRP A 217 -2.24 9.84 0.44
C TRP A 217 -2.86 10.80 -0.57
N ARG A 218 -2.01 11.67 -1.13
CA ARG A 218 -2.37 12.71 -2.11
C ARG A 218 -1.43 12.64 -3.32
N ASP A 219 -1.87 13.27 -4.40
CA ASP A 219 -1.04 13.53 -5.57
C ASP A 219 -1.29 14.95 -6.10
N PRO A 220 -0.85 16.00 -5.36
CA PRO A 220 -1.22 17.38 -5.68
C PRO A 220 -0.52 17.93 -6.93
N THR A 221 0.54 17.27 -7.44
CA THR A 221 1.41 17.79 -8.51
C THR A 221 2.11 16.70 -9.33
N ASP A 222 1.46 15.55 -9.54
CA ASP A 222 2.08 14.34 -10.11
C ASP A 222 3.22 13.77 -9.24
N VAL A 223 3.21 14.10 -7.95
CA VAL A 223 4.13 13.62 -6.93
C VAL A 223 3.28 12.98 -5.85
N VAL A 224 3.43 11.66 -5.72
CA VAL A 224 2.76 10.92 -4.65
C VAL A 224 3.34 11.35 -3.31
N GLU A 225 2.47 11.90 -2.46
CA GLU A 225 2.78 12.32 -1.11
C GLU A 225 1.95 11.51 -0.11
N ILE A 226 2.60 11.04 0.95
CA ILE A 226 1.99 10.36 2.08
C ILE A 226 2.23 11.19 3.33
N GLU A 227 1.15 11.72 3.91
CA GLU A 227 1.17 12.38 5.21
C GLU A 227 0.77 11.36 6.29
N ALA A 228 1.72 10.93 7.11
CA ALA A 228 1.52 9.97 8.17
C ALA A 228 1.36 10.69 9.51
N PHE A 229 0.26 10.46 10.24
CA PHE A 229 0.07 11.01 11.58
C PHE A 229 0.79 10.14 12.62
N GLN A 230 1.09 10.72 13.78
CA GLN A 230 1.79 10.05 14.89
C GLN A 230 1.21 8.67 15.25
N GLU A 231 -0.11 8.50 15.20
CA GLU A 231 -0.79 7.23 15.49
C GLU A 231 -0.41 6.10 14.52
N SER A 232 -0.05 6.44 13.27
CA SER A 232 0.46 5.46 12.31
C SER A 232 1.93 5.10 12.54
N LEU A 233 2.72 6.05 13.07
CA LEU A 233 4.16 5.89 13.31
C LEU A 233 4.46 5.10 14.59
N VAL A 234 3.57 5.14 15.58
CA VAL A 234 3.73 4.38 16.84
C VAL A 234 3.33 2.90 16.71
N ILE A 235 2.63 2.53 15.63
CA ILE A 235 2.25 1.13 15.38
C ILE A 235 3.37 0.47 14.58
N PRO A 236 4.12 -0.49 15.16
CA PRO A 236 5.27 -1.09 14.48
C PRO A 236 4.87 -1.71 13.12
N GLY A 237 5.61 -1.38 12.07
CA GLY A 237 5.41 -1.93 10.73
C GLY A 237 4.24 -1.36 9.94
N LEU A 238 3.41 -0.47 10.52
CA LEU A 238 2.21 0.03 9.84
C LEU A 238 2.56 1.01 8.71
N LEU A 239 3.55 1.88 8.93
CA LEU A 239 4.04 2.78 7.89
C LEU A 239 4.57 1.98 6.71
N GLU A 240 5.40 0.97 6.96
CA GLU A 240 5.99 0.08 5.98
C GLU A 240 4.89 -0.65 5.17
N ALA A 241 3.90 -1.21 5.86
CA ALA A 241 2.74 -1.83 5.22
C ALA A 241 1.95 -0.81 4.37
N ALA A 242 1.79 0.42 4.83
CA ALA A 242 1.12 1.47 4.05
C ALA A 242 1.93 1.87 2.80
N ILE A 243 3.26 2.01 2.91
CA ILE A 243 4.13 2.27 1.75
C ILE A 243 3.99 1.16 0.71
N VAL A 244 4.10 -0.11 1.13
CA VAL A 244 3.96 -1.26 0.22
C VAL A 244 2.56 -1.27 -0.41
N ALA A 245 1.51 -0.95 0.35
CA ALA A 245 0.16 -0.87 -0.18
C ALA A 245 0.01 0.21 -1.26
N VAL A 246 0.57 1.41 -1.03
CA VAL A 246 0.56 2.48 -2.03
C VAL A 246 1.34 2.08 -3.28
N VAL A 247 2.52 1.46 -3.14
CA VAL A 247 3.30 0.92 -4.28
C VAL A 247 2.48 -0.08 -5.10
N ILE A 248 1.81 -1.03 -4.45
CA ILE A 248 0.97 -2.02 -5.14
C ILE A 248 -0.20 -1.34 -5.87
N MET A 249 -0.89 -0.40 -5.21
CA MET A 249 -2.04 0.29 -5.78
C MET A 249 -1.68 1.25 -6.92
N GLN A 250 -0.50 1.90 -6.87
CA GLN A 250 0.00 2.81 -7.91
C GLN A 250 0.86 2.13 -8.98
N SER A 251 1.03 0.82 -8.91
CA SER A 251 1.80 0.07 -9.92
C SER A 251 1.11 0.05 -11.30
N GLY A 252 -0.19 0.32 -11.37
CA GLY A 252 -1.00 0.18 -12.58
C GLY A 252 -1.36 -1.28 -12.94
N HIS A 253 -0.84 -2.26 -12.19
CA HIS A 253 -1.13 -3.67 -12.41
C HIS A 253 -2.51 -4.06 -11.83
N LYS A 254 -3.18 -5.00 -12.51
CA LYS A 254 -4.44 -5.57 -12.02
C LYS A 254 -4.15 -6.53 -10.85
N LEU A 255 -4.78 -6.30 -9.70
CA LEU A 255 -4.58 -7.16 -8.52
C LEU A 255 -5.35 -8.48 -8.57
N GLY A 256 -6.25 -8.65 -9.55
CA GLY A 256 -7.05 -9.86 -9.72
C GLY A 256 -8.47 -9.76 -9.14
N ASP A 257 -8.98 -8.55 -8.90
CA ASP A 257 -10.38 -8.32 -8.53
C ASP A 257 -11.25 -8.45 -9.79
N HIS A 258 -11.57 -9.69 -10.16
CA HIS A 258 -12.38 -9.98 -11.35
C HIS A 258 -13.86 -9.84 -10.98
N GLY A 259 -14.37 -8.62 -11.12
CA GLY A 259 -15.75 -8.28 -10.76
C GLY A 259 -16.07 -6.80 -10.97
N GLY A 260 -16.03 -6.35 -12.23
CA GLY A 260 -16.73 -5.15 -12.72
C GLY A 260 -16.36 -3.79 -12.08
N GLY A 261 -15.41 -3.09 -12.71
CA GLY A 261 -15.53 -1.64 -12.91
C GLY A 261 -14.68 -0.69 -12.07
N ASN A 262 -14.46 -0.93 -10.77
CA ASN A 262 -14.12 0.20 -9.88
C ASN A 262 -12.70 0.29 -9.33
N ASN A 263 -11.77 -0.63 -9.64
CA ASN A 263 -10.36 -0.39 -9.31
C ASN A 263 -9.81 0.86 -10.00
N GLN A 264 -10.36 1.13 -11.18
CA GLN A 264 -10.06 2.35 -11.91
C GLN A 264 -10.48 3.59 -11.12
N MET A 265 -11.45 3.55 -10.21
CA MET A 265 -11.79 4.74 -9.40
C MET A 265 -10.71 5.12 -8.39
N PHE A 266 -9.99 4.16 -7.80
CA PHE A 266 -8.88 4.51 -6.89
C PHE A 266 -7.71 5.12 -7.66
N ILE A 267 -7.40 4.53 -8.83
CA ILE A 267 -6.34 5.05 -9.70
C ILE A 267 -6.78 6.38 -10.32
N ASN A 268 -8.03 6.53 -10.77
CA ASN A 268 -8.55 7.73 -11.44
C ASN A 268 -8.90 8.87 -10.48
N ALA A 269 -9.26 8.58 -9.23
CA ALA A 269 -9.46 9.64 -8.23
C ALA A 269 -8.15 10.36 -7.92
N ILE A 270 -7.01 9.73 -8.22
CA ILE A 270 -5.68 10.33 -8.06
C ILE A 270 -5.14 10.75 -9.44
N ALA A 271 -5.41 9.98 -10.48
CA ALA A 271 -5.02 10.25 -11.86
C ALA A 271 -5.98 11.21 -12.60
N GLY A 272 -6.90 11.89 -11.91
CA GLY A 272 -7.71 12.97 -12.49
C GLY A 272 -6.86 14.12 -13.05
N SER A 273 -5.61 14.22 -12.62
CA SER A 273 -4.55 15.10 -13.13
C SER A 273 -3.70 14.50 -14.26
N ILE A 274 -3.74 13.18 -14.48
CA ILE A 274 -2.88 12.49 -15.45
C ILE A 274 -3.77 11.92 -16.56
N GLY A 275 -3.86 12.69 -17.64
CA GLY A 275 -4.61 12.35 -18.85
C GLY A 275 -4.46 10.88 -19.24
N ALA A 276 -5.61 10.20 -19.28
CA ALA A 276 -5.80 8.86 -19.79
C ALA A 276 -5.01 8.63 -21.09
N ASN A 277 -3.88 7.92 -21.04
CA ASN A 277 -3.24 7.28 -22.20
C ASN A 277 -1.96 6.54 -21.77
N VAL A 278 -2.10 5.31 -21.25
CA VAL A 278 -1.25 4.19 -21.67
C VAL A 278 -2.06 2.90 -21.49
N ALA A 279 -2.58 2.37 -22.60
CA ALA A 279 -2.95 0.97 -22.66
C ALA A 279 -1.65 0.15 -22.76
N PHE A 280 -1.44 -0.75 -21.80
CA PHE A 280 -0.49 -1.87 -21.93
C PHE A 280 -1.28 -3.15 -22.19
#